data_AF-A0A1Q8B7K6-F1
#
_entry.id   AF-A0A1Q8B7K6-F1
#
_cell.length_a   1.000
_cell.length_b   1.000
_cell.length_c   1.000
_cell.angle_alpha   90.00
_cell.angle_beta   90.00
_cell.angle_gamma   90.00
#
_symmetry.space_group_name_H-M   'P 1'
#
loop_
_entity.id
_entity.type
_entity.pdbx_description
1 polymer ?
#
loop_
_entity_poly.entity_id
_entity_poly.type
_entity_poly.pdbx_seq_one_letter_code
_entity_poly.pdbx_strand_id
1 'polypeptide(L)'
;MELDKKLLAYDCTNITRGFAMLIFVLLTTIFTANDLKQYCAGSARTDQAFCIGYLRGFEEGLNLATAATGNPQDFERLSGCRLNGVTLAQTRLVFLKYIDDHPEQLHWEAFIVFSNAMLAAFPCHSEKGEH
;
A
#
# COMPACT_ATOMS: atom_id res chain seq x y z
N MET A 1 -8.55 22.86 48.00
CA MET A 1 -9.19 21.72 47.30
C MET A 1 -9.78 22.15 45.94
N GLU A 2 -9.05 22.96 45.18
CA GLU A 2 -9.50 23.49 43.88
C GLU A 2 -8.35 23.59 42.86
N LEU A 3 -7.11 23.67 43.36
CA LEU A 3 -5.88 23.64 42.57
C LEU A 3 -5.60 22.25 41.96
N ASP A 4 -5.86 21.16 42.70
CA ASP A 4 -5.58 19.78 42.23
C ASP A 4 -6.50 19.32 41.10
N LYS A 5 -7.74 19.83 41.05
CA LYS A 5 -8.71 19.50 39.99
C LYS A 5 -8.31 20.10 38.64
N LYS A 6 -7.68 21.27 38.64
CA LYS A 6 -7.19 21.92 37.41
C LYS A 6 -5.94 21.23 36.87
N LEU A 7 -5.06 20.77 37.75
CA LEU A 7 -3.85 20.03 37.37
C LEU A 7 -4.20 18.67 36.72
N LEU A 8 -5.13 17.92 37.34
CA LEU A 8 -5.60 16.62 36.80
C LEU A 8 -6.37 16.75 35.47
N ALA A 9 -7.11 17.84 35.25
CA ALA A 9 -7.83 18.09 34.00
C ALA A 9 -6.92 18.59 32.87
N TYR A 10 -5.85 19.33 33.21
CA TYR A 10 -4.88 19.86 32.25
C TYR A 10 -4.00 18.75 31.65
N ASP A 11 -3.65 17.74 32.45
CA ASP A 11 -2.82 16.60 32.00
C ASP A 11 -3.56 15.63 31.07
N CYS A 12 -4.80 15.26 31.39
CA CYS A 12 -5.51 14.24 30.60
C CYS A 12 -5.80 14.71 29.16
N THR A 13 -6.08 16.01 28.98
CA THR A 13 -6.38 16.62 27.67
C THR A 13 -5.12 16.81 26.83
N ASN A 14 -3.98 17.13 27.45
CA ASN A 14 -2.70 17.26 26.73
C ASN A 14 -2.08 15.89 26.40
N ILE A 15 -2.23 14.90 27.29
CA ILE A 15 -1.80 13.51 27.04
C ILE A 15 -2.60 12.90 25.90
N THR A 16 -3.94 13.00 25.91
CA THR A 16 -4.77 12.48 24.81
C THR A 16 -4.49 13.16 23.47
N ARG A 17 -4.23 14.48 23.46
CA ARG A 17 -3.81 15.22 22.24
C ARG A 17 -2.41 14.83 21.77
N GLY A 18 -1.48 14.59 22.70
CA GLY A 18 -0.12 14.12 22.39
C GLY A 18 -0.11 12.72 21.79
N PHE A 19 -0.89 11.79 22.36
CA PHE A 19 -1.08 10.45 21.80
C PHE A 19 -1.79 10.49 20.44
N ALA A 20 -2.81 11.33 20.27
CA ALA A 20 -3.49 11.50 18.99
C ALA A 20 -2.55 12.09 17.91
N MET A 21 -1.69 13.05 18.25
CA MET A 21 -0.66 13.56 17.34
C MET A 21 0.41 12.51 17.01
N LEU A 22 0.87 11.70 17.98
CA LEU A 22 1.82 10.61 17.72
C LEU A 22 1.22 9.54 16.80
N ILE A 23 -0.06 9.19 17.01
CA ILE A 23 -0.79 8.30 16.12
C ILE A 23 -0.88 8.92 14.71
N PHE A 24 -1.19 10.22 14.61
CA PHE A 24 -1.27 10.92 13.32
C PHE A 24 0.09 11.00 12.60
N VAL A 25 1.18 11.29 13.32
CA VAL A 25 2.54 11.38 12.75
C VAL A 25 3.00 10.03 12.20
N LEU A 26 2.74 8.92 12.92
CA LEU A 26 3.00 7.56 12.42
C LEU A 26 2.20 7.25 11.14
N LEU A 27 0.95 7.73 11.06
CA LEU A 27 0.08 7.55 9.89
C LEU A 27 0.46 8.43 8.68
N THR A 28 1.30 9.46 8.87
CA THR A 28 1.71 10.39 7.79
C THR A 28 3.09 10.14 7.20
N THR A 29 3.81 9.09 7.66
CA THR A 29 5.08 8.74 7.01
C THR A 29 4.80 8.17 5.61
N ILE A 30 5.31 8.84 4.58
CA ILE A 30 5.17 8.41 3.19
C ILE A 30 5.97 7.12 3.03
N PHE A 31 5.28 5.98 2.91
CA PHE A 31 5.91 4.69 2.70
C PHE A 31 6.31 4.53 1.22
N THR A 32 7.61 4.58 0.94
CA THR A 32 8.13 4.65 -0.42
C THR A 32 8.35 3.27 -1.05
N ALA A 33 8.47 3.24 -2.37
CA ALA A 33 8.84 2.01 -3.09
C ALA A 33 10.21 1.49 -2.66
N ASN A 34 11.15 2.36 -2.29
CA ASN A 34 12.44 1.98 -1.72
C ASN A 34 12.28 1.23 -0.39
N ASP A 35 11.39 1.69 0.48
CA ASP A 35 11.12 1.03 1.76
C ASP A 35 10.52 -0.35 1.52
N LEU A 36 9.50 -0.44 0.64
CA LEU A 36 8.91 -1.72 0.28
C LEU A 36 9.92 -2.67 -0.37
N LYS A 37 10.85 -2.17 -1.21
CA LYS A 37 11.92 -2.95 -1.82
C LYS A 37 12.78 -3.65 -0.77
N GLN A 38 13.15 -2.97 0.31
CA GLN A 38 13.99 -3.55 1.36
C GLN A 38 13.32 -4.77 1.98
N TYR A 39 12.03 -4.69 2.28
CA TYR A 39 11.27 -5.83 2.82
C TYR A 39 11.07 -6.93 1.78
N CYS A 40 10.73 -6.54 0.54
CA CYS A 40 10.49 -7.51 -0.51
C CYS A 40 11.75 -8.21 -0.98
N ALA A 41 12.93 -7.59 -0.92
CA ALA A 41 14.21 -8.23 -1.24
C ALA A 41 14.81 -9.00 -0.04
N GLY A 42 14.34 -8.73 1.18
CA GLY A 42 14.81 -9.34 2.42
C GLY A 42 14.62 -10.86 2.47
N SER A 43 15.58 -11.54 3.10
CA SER A 43 15.52 -12.98 3.36
C SER A 43 14.94 -13.33 4.73
N ALA A 44 14.83 -12.36 5.64
CA ALA A 44 14.26 -12.60 6.95
C ALA A 44 12.75 -12.88 6.84
N ARG A 45 12.25 -13.80 7.68
CA ARG A 45 10.83 -14.15 7.68
C ARG A 45 9.93 -12.93 7.95
N THR A 46 10.39 -12.01 8.80
CA THR A 46 9.69 -10.76 9.12
C THR A 46 9.56 -9.85 7.90
N ASP A 47 10.63 -9.73 7.11
CA ASP A 47 10.65 -8.90 5.89
C ASP A 47 9.70 -9.45 4.84
N GLN A 48 9.74 -10.78 4.66
CA GLN A 48 8.84 -11.48 3.76
C GLN A 48 7.39 -11.33 4.20
N ALA A 49 7.10 -11.51 5.50
CA ALA A 49 5.75 -11.33 6.03
C ALA A 49 5.24 -9.90 5.82
N PHE A 50 6.10 -8.89 6.04
CA PHE A 50 5.75 -7.49 5.82
C PHE A 50 5.46 -7.20 4.33
N CYS A 51 6.35 -7.61 3.42
CA CYS A 51 6.17 -7.44 1.98
C CYS A 51 4.85 -8.08 1.51
N ILE A 52 4.64 -9.35 1.84
CA ILE A 52 3.45 -10.11 1.47
C ILE A 52 2.19 -9.46 2.06
N GLY A 53 2.24 -9.03 3.32
CA GLY A 53 1.14 -8.34 3.97
C GLY A 53 0.78 -7.02 3.28
N TYR A 54 1.78 -6.21 2.91
CA TYR A 54 1.57 -4.95 2.20
C TYR A 54 0.93 -5.17 0.82
N LEU A 55 1.51 -6.06 0.00
CA LEU A 55 1.01 -6.35 -1.35
C LEU A 55 -0.42 -6.92 -1.31
N ARG A 56 -0.68 -7.85 -0.38
CA ARG A 56 -2.02 -8.43 -0.20
C ARG A 56 -3.03 -7.41 0.29
N GLY A 57 -2.65 -6.58 1.26
CA GLY A 57 -3.52 -5.52 1.80
C GLY A 57 -3.91 -4.50 0.74
N PHE A 58 -2.99 -4.14 -0.16
CA PHE A 58 -3.29 -3.28 -1.30
C PHE A 58 -4.32 -3.92 -2.25
N GLU A 59 -4.12 -5.19 -2.62
CA GLU A 59 -5.06 -5.92 -3.48
C GLU A 59 -6.45 -6.05 -2.86
N GLU A 60 -6.53 -6.36 -1.56
CA GLU A 60 -7.81 -6.44 -0.85
C GLU A 60 -8.48 -5.07 -0.72
N GLY A 61 -7.71 -4.00 -0.50
CA GLY A 61 -8.20 -2.63 -0.49
C GLY A 61 -8.81 -2.23 -1.84
N LEU A 62 -8.16 -2.56 -2.95
CA LEU A 62 -8.70 -2.33 -4.29
C LEU A 62 -9.98 -3.13 -4.55
N ASN A 63 -10.02 -4.40 -4.13
CA ASN A 63 -11.22 -5.23 -4.26
C ASN A 63 -12.39 -4.64 -3.46
N LEU A 64 -12.14 -4.17 -2.24
CA LEU A 64 -13.15 -3.51 -1.41
C LEU A 64 -13.64 -2.21 -2.05
N ALA A 65 -12.73 -1.38 -2.57
CA ALA A 65 -13.08 -0.14 -3.26
C ALA A 65 -13.94 -0.42 -4.52
N THR A 66 -13.56 -1.44 -5.30
CA THR A 66 -14.29 -1.90 -6.48
C THR A 66 -15.68 -2.43 -6.13
N ALA A 67 -15.80 -3.17 -5.03
CA ALA A 67 -17.09 -3.63 -4.53
C ALA A 67 -17.98 -2.45 -4.07
N ALA A 68 -17.39 -1.39 -3.51
CA ALA A 68 -18.11 -0.19 -3.09
C ALA A 68 -18.60 0.67 -4.28
N THR A 69 -17.85 0.71 -5.39
CA THR A 69 -18.27 1.43 -6.61
C THR A 69 -19.18 0.60 -7.51
N GLY A 70 -19.15 -0.72 -7.38
CA GLY A 70 -19.86 -1.66 -8.27
C GLY A 70 -19.27 -1.71 -9.68
N ASN A 71 -18.12 -1.08 -9.92
CA ASN A 71 -17.48 -1.02 -11.23
C ASN A 71 -16.20 -1.87 -11.26
N PRO A 72 -16.22 -3.07 -11.85
CA PRO A 72 -15.05 -3.95 -11.92
C PRO A 72 -13.85 -3.33 -12.67
N GLN A 73 -14.06 -2.33 -13.54
CA GLN A 73 -12.95 -1.63 -14.21
C GLN A 73 -12.07 -0.83 -13.24
N ASP A 74 -12.54 -0.51 -12.04
CA ASP A 74 -11.74 0.25 -11.07
C ASP A 74 -10.57 -0.57 -10.53
N PHE A 75 -10.76 -1.89 -10.36
CA PHE A 75 -9.68 -2.81 -10.00
C PHE A 75 -8.64 -2.91 -11.13
N GLU A 76 -9.11 -3.09 -12.36
CA GLU A 76 -8.28 -3.24 -13.55
C GLU A 76 -7.41 -2.01 -13.80
N ARG A 77 -7.94 -0.81 -13.56
CA ARG A 77 -7.21 0.47 -13.69
C ARG A 77 -5.99 0.58 -12.78
N LEU A 78 -5.98 -0.10 -11.63
CA LEU A 78 -4.92 0.03 -10.63
C LEU A 78 -4.10 -1.24 -10.44
N SER A 79 -4.58 -2.39 -10.92
CA SER A 79 -3.91 -3.68 -10.75
C SER A 79 -3.69 -4.47 -12.05
N GLY A 80 -4.08 -3.89 -13.19
CA GLY A 80 -4.00 -4.54 -14.50
C GLY A 80 -5.06 -5.64 -14.68
N CYS A 81 -5.05 -6.24 -15.87
CA CYS A 81 -5.95 -7.34 -16.23
C CYS A 81 -5.25 -8.67 -15.98
N ARG A 82 -5.16 -9.01 -14.70
CA ARG A 82 -4.53 -10.26 -14.29
C ARG A 82 -5.38 -11.47 -14.69
N LEU A 83 -4.72 -12.46 -15.28
CA LEU A 83 -5.30 -13.78 -15.48
C LEU A 83 -5.53 -14.47 -14.12
N ASN A 84 -6.56 -15.32 -14.07
CA ASN A 84 -6.77 -16.21 -12.93
C ASN A 84 -5.49 -17.02 -12.65
N GLY A 85 -5.01 -16.97 -11.40
CA GLY A 85 -3.85 -17.76 -10.95
C GLY A 85 -2.55 -17.00 -10.72
N VAL A 86 -2.50 -15.67 -10.93
CA VAL A 86 -1.34 -14.87 -10.48
C VAL A 86 -1.18 -15.01 -8.97
N THR A 87 -0.06 -15.57 -8.55
CA THR A 87 0.24 -15.81 -7.13
C THR A 87 0.85 -14.58 -6.48
N LEU A 88 0.72 -14.46 -5.15
CA LEU A 88 1.35 -13.35 -4.41
C LEU A 88 2.89 -13.39 -4.51
N ALA A 89 3.48 -14.57 -4.67
CA ALA A 89 4.91 -14.71 -4.97
C ALA A 89 5.27 -14.11 -6.33
N GLN A 90 4.45 -14.32 -7.36
CA GLN A 90 4.63 -13.72 -8.67
C GLN A 90 4.40 -12.20 -8.63
N THR A 91 3.39 -11.74 -7.91
CA THR A 91 3.14 -10.30 -7.65
C THR A 91 4.38 -9.63 -7.03
N ARG A 92 5.00 -10.27 -6.03
CA ARG A 92 6.27 -9.80 -5.45
C ARG A 92 7.39 -9.73 -6.49
N LEU A 93 7.55 -10.75 -7.33
CA LEU A 93 8.58 -10.77 -8.37
C LEU A 93 8.37 -9.69 -9.43
N VAL A 94 7.11 -9.44 -9.82
CA VAL A 94 6.74 -8.36 -10.74
C VAL A 94 7.12 -7.00 -10.15
N PHE A 95 6.78 -6.75 -8.89
CA PHE A 95 7.16 -5.52 -8.20
C PHE A 95 8.69 -5.33 -8.16
N LEU A 96 9.43 -6.35 -7.71
CA LEU A 96 10.90 -6.30 -7.62
C LEU A 96 11.55 -6.07 -9.00
N LYS A 97 11.05 -6.74 -10.04
CA LYS A 97 11.53 -6.53 -11.40
C LYS A 97 11.30 -5.09 -11.86
N TYR A 98 10.09 -4.57 -11.67
CA TYR A 98 9.75 -3.22 -12.12
C TYR A 98 10.63 -2.16 -11.46
N ILE A 99 10.84 -2.22 -10.14
CA ILE A 99 11.67 -1.22 -9.43
C ILE A 99 13.18 -1.36 -9.72
N ASP A 100 13.64 -2.54 -10.15
CA ASP A 100 15.01 -2.71 -10.65
C ASP A 100 15.16 -2.07 -12.04
N ASP A 101 14.12 -2.16 -12.88
CA ASP A 101 14.07 -1.54 -14.21
C ASP A 101 13.77 -0.01 -14.15
N HIS A 102 13.24 0.50 -13.02
CA HIS A 102 12.81 1.89 -12.81
C HIS A 102 13.34 2.53 -11.50
N PRO A 103 14.66 2.65 -11.31
CA PRO A 103 15.24 3.17 -10.07
C PRO A 103 14.87 4.64 -9.77
N GLU A 104 14.50 5.42 -10.78
CA GLU A 104 14.04 6.80 -10.63
C GLU A 104 12.75 6.91 -9.82
N GLN A 105 11.97 5.84 -9.72
CA GLN A 105 10.67 5.81 -9.02
C GLN A 105 10.78 5.35 -7.56
N LEU A 106 11.98 5.02 -7.06
CA LEU A 106 12.17 4.48 -5.71
C LEU A 106 11.66 5.42 -4.59
N HIS A 107 11.66 6.72 -4.83
CA HIS A 107 11.20 7.73 -3.88
C HIS A 107 9.68 7.97 -3.91
N TRP A 108 8.97 7.37 -4.87
CA TRP A 108 7.52 7.49 -4.98
C TRP A 108 6.82 6.58 -3.98
N GLU A 109 5.54 6.85 -3.73
CA GLU A 109 4.69 6.04 -2.86
C GLU A 109 4.65 4.59 -3.34
N ALA A 110 4.85 3.65 -2.42
CA ALA A 110 4.99 2.23 -2.77
C ALA A 110 3.77 1.69 -3.51
N PHE A 111 2.56 2.13 -3.15
CA PHE A 111 1.32 1.69 -3.79
C PHE A 111 1.22 2.18 -5.25
N ILE A 112 1.68 3.39 -5.56
CA ILE A 112 1.70 3.93 -6.93
C ILE A 112 2.64 3.10 -7.79
N VAL A 113 3.86 2.90 -7.30
CA VAL A 113 4.88 2.13 -8.02
C VAL A 113 4.44 0.67 -8.19
N PHE A 114 3.81 0.10 -7.17
CA PHE A 114 3.22 -1.23 -7.27
C PHE A 114 2.10 -1.29 -8.31
N SER A 115 1.16 -0.34 -8.34
CA SER A 115 0.15 -0.23 -9.40
C SER A 115 0.77 -0.16 -10.79
N ASN A 116 1.80 0.68 -10.98
CA ASN A 116 2.50 0.80 -12.26
C ASN A 116 3.16 -0.53 -12.66
N ALA A 117 3.79 -1.23 -11.72
CA ALA A 117 4.39 -2.55 -11.96
C ALA A 117 3.34 -3.56 -12.44
N MET A 118 2.17 -3.56 -11.81
CA MET A 118 1.08 -4.47 -12.18
C MET A 118 0.49 -4.13 -13.55
N LEU A 119 0.30 -2.84 -13.86
CA LEU A 119 -0.18 -2.39 -15.17
C LEU A 119 0.83 -2.69 -16.29
N ALA A 120 2.12 -2.57 -16.02
CA ALA A 120 3.18 -2.89 -16.98
C ALA A 120 3.26 -4.41 -17.25
N ALA A 121 3.10 -5.24 -16.22
CA ALA A 121 3.18 -6.69 -16.34
C ALA A 121 1.89 -7.33 -16.89
N PHE A 122 0.73 -6.74 -16.59
CA PHE A 122 -0.59 -7.27 -16.95
C PHE A 122 -1.46 -6.18 -17.60
N PRO A 123 -1.06 -5.67 -18.78
CA PRO A 123 -1.81 -4.64 -19.47
C PRO A 123 -3.23 -5.13 -19.80
N CYS A 124 -4.22 -4.29 -19.52
CA CYS A 124 -5.57 -4.49 -20.01
C CYS A 124 -5.62 -4.19 -21.50
N HIS A 125 -5.57 -5.24 -22.32
CA HIS A 125 -5.97 -5.10 -23.71
C HIS A 125 -7.48 -4.93 -23.72
N SER A 126 -7.95 -3.75 -24.12
CA SER A 126 -9.27 -3.68 -24.71
C SER A 126 -9.25 -4.65 -25.87
N GLU A 127 -10.00 -5.75 -25.78
CA GLU A 127 -10.58 -6.26 -27.00
C GLU A 127 -11.37 -5.09 -27.57
N LYS A 128 -10.77 -4.43 -28.55
CA LYS A 128 -11.56 -3.77 -29.57
C LYS A 128 -12.48 -4.88 -30.08
N GLY A 129 -13.75 -4.77 -29.75
CA GLY A 129 -14.78 -5.32 -30.61
C GLY A 129 -14.61 -4.66 -31.98
N GLU A 130 -13.83 -5.29 -32.85
CA GLU A 130 -13.87 -5.09 -34.30
C GLU A 130 -14.51 -6.35 -34.88
N HIS A 131 -15.82 -6.20 -35.13
CA HIS A 131 -16.70 -6.94 -36.05
C HIS A 131 -16.69 -8.47 -36.08
#